data_AF-A0A817M9V4-F1
#
_entry.id   AF-A0A817M9V4-F1
#
_cell.length_a   1.000
_cell.length_b   1.000
_cell.length_c   1.000
_cell.angle_alpha   90.00
_cell.angle_beta   90.00
_cell.angle_gamma   90.00
#
_symmetry.space_group_name_H-M   'P 1'
#
loop_
_entity.id
_entity.type
_entity.pdbx_description
1 polymer ?
#
loop_
_entity_poly.entity_id
_entity_poly.type
_entity_poly.pdbx_seq_one_letter_code
_entity_poly.pdbx_strand_id
1 'polypeptide(L)' 'MYLGTALVYQAAKDEPSIKISRLGPNDYFSAKSLLFNQANGASVKAHGSSTCVKMAQEDFESEVASVLIFVK' A
#
# COMPACT_ATOMS: atom_id res chain seq x y z
N MET A 1 9.58 21.51 -1.02
CA MET A 1 9.08 20.27 -0.40
C MET A 1 8.24 19.57 -1.45
N TYR A 2 8.82 18.67 -2.24
CA TYR A 2 8.08 17.97 -3.30
C TYR A 2 7.25 16.87 -2.63
N LEU A 3 5.97 17.14 -2.47
CA LEU A 3 4.98 16.18 -2.01
C LEU A 3 4.82 15.13 -3.11
N GLY A 4 5.49 13.99 -2.93
CA GLY A 4 5.48 12.89 -3.89
C GLY A 4 4.08 12.29 -4.06
N THR A 5 3.79 11.77 -5.25
CA THR A 5 2.51 11.10 -5.52
C THR A 5 2.76 9.72 -6.12
N ALA A 6 1.81 8.81 -5.95
CA ALA A 6 1.85 7.51 -6.59
C ALA A 6 0.55 7.25 -7.36
N LEU A 7 0.61 6.43 -8.40
CA LEU A 7 -0.53 6.01 -9.19
C LEU A 7 -0.82 4.55 -8.93
N VAL A 8 -2.09 4.23 -8.75
CA VAL A 8 -2.58 2.87 -8.50
C VAL A 8 -3.14 2.32 -9.80
N TYR A 9 -2.67 1.14 -10.17
CA TYR A 9 -3.06 0.42 -11.36
C TYR A 9 -3.67 -0.92 -10.99
N GLN A 10 -4.81 -1.25 -11.59
CA GLN A 10 -5.43 -2.56 -11.45
C GLN A 10 -5.20 -3.37 -12.72
N ALA A 11 -4.80 -4.63 -12.55
CA ALA A 11 -4.69 -5.55 -13.67
C ALA A 11 -6.10 -5.87 -14.21
N ALA A 12 -6.29 -5.69 -15.51
CA ALA A 12 -7.43 -6.22 -16.22
C ALA A 12 -7.04 -7.59 -16.80
N LYS A 13 -8.01 -8.49 -16.95
CA LYS A 13 -7.74 -9.83 -17.51
C LYS A 13 -7.39 -9.68 -18.99
N ASP A 14 -6.22 -10.15 -19.38
CA ASP A 14 -5.70 -10.13 -20.76
C ASP A 14 -5.56 -8.72 -21.38
N GLU A 15 -5.60 -7.68 -20.55
CA GLU A 15 -5.53 -6.27 -20.96
C GLU A 15 -4.47 -5.50 -20.14
N PRO A 16 -3.95 -4.38 -20.67
CA PRO A 16 -3.03 -3.54 -19.91
C PRO A 16 -3.68 -3.01 -18.64
N SER A 17 -2.88 -2.90 -17.58
CA SER A 17 -3.36 -2.40 -16.28
C SER A 17 -3.92 -0.98 -16.40
N ILE A 18 -5.12 -0.76 -15.89
CA ILE A 18 -5.79 0.56 -15.92
C ILE A 18 -5.45 1.37 -14.67
N LYS A 19 -5.25 2.68 -14.83
CA LYS A 19 -5.09 3.59 -13.69
C LYS A 19 -6.44 3.76 -13.00
N ILE A 20 -6.51 3.42 -11.72
CA ILE A 20 -7.74 3.48 -10.92
C ILE A 20 -7.72 4.54 -9.83
N SER A 21 -6.54 4.98 -9.39
CA SER A 21 -6.44 5.97 -8.31
C SER A 21 -5.08 6.71 -8.30
N ARG A 22 -4.99 7.73 -7.44
CA ARG A 22 -3.78 8.48 -7.11
C ARG A 22 -3.66 8.57 -5.59
N LEU A 23 -2.46 8.29 -5.08
CA LEU A 23 -2.08 8.50 -3.69
C LEU A 23 -1.27 9.78 -3.58
N GLY A 24 -1.63 10.61 -2.60
CA GLY A 24 -0.92 11.79 -2.18
C GLY A 24 -0.05 11.55 -0.93
N PRO A 25 0.55 12.61 -0.40
CA PRO A 25 1.23 12.58 0.89
C PRO A 25 0.30 12.15 2.00
N ASN A 26 0.81 11.36 2.95
CA ASN A 26 0.09 10.80 4.09
C ASN A 26 -0.96 9.73 3.75
N ASP A 27 -1.22 9.44 2.46
CA ASP A 27 -2.01 8.27 2.09
C ASP A 27 -1.21 6.98 2.35
N TYR A 28 -1.92 5.92 2.73
CA TYR A 28 -1.35 4.59 2.93
C TYR A 28 -2.03 3.56 2.03
N PHE A 29 -1.35 2.45 1.78
CA PHE A 29 -1.86 1.34 0.99
C PHE A 29 -1.35 0.00 1.56
N SER A 30 -1.90 -1.12 1.08
CA SER A 30 -1.47 -2.47 1.46
C SER A 30 -1.63 -2.87 2.93
N ALA A 31 -2.53 -2.22 3.69
CA ALA A 31 -2.82 -2.60 5.07
C ALA A 31 -3.22 -4.09 5.24
N LYS A 32 -3.93 -4.68 4.27
CA LYS A 32 -4.26 -6.11 4.29
C LYS A 32 -3.04 -7.03 4.20
N SER A 33 -1.98 -6.59 3.51
CA SER A 33 -0.72 -7.34 3.44
C SER A 33 -0.06 -7.39 4.81
N LEU A 34 -0.16 -6.30 5.58
CA LEU A 34 0.40 -6.21 6.93
C LEU A 34 -0.35 -7.09 7.94
N LEU A 35 -1.68 -7.16 7.82
CA LEU A 35 -2.53 -7.85 8.79
C LEU A 35 -2.74 -9.33 8.48
N PHE A 36 -2.74 -9.71 7.21
CA PHE A 36 -3.21 -11.03 6.76
C PHE A 36 -2.25 -11.74 5.80
N ASN A 37 -1.04 -11.21 5.59
CA ASN A 37 -0.09 -11.71 4.58
C ASN A 37 -0.74 -11.91 3.19
N GLN A 38 -1.67 -11.03 2.82
CA GLN A 38 -2.45 -11.17 1.59
C GLN A 38 -1.84 -10.35 0.46
N ALA A 39 -1.71 -10.95 -0.72
CA ALA A 39 -1.28 -10.27 -1.93
C ALA A 39 -2.22 -9.10 -2.31
N ASN A 40 -1.63 -8.03 -2.83
CA ASN A 40 -2.38 -6.85 -3.27
C ASN A 40 -3.02 -7.08 -4.65
N GLY A 41 -4.28 -6.69 -4.81
CA GLY A 41 -4.99 -6.73 -6.09
C GLY A 41 -4.65 -5.58 -7.06
N ALA A 42 -3.69 -4.74 -6.70
CA ALA A 42 -3.30 -3.57 -7.48
C ALA A 42 -1.79 -3.31 -7.37
N SER A 43 -1.23 -2.69 -8.40
CA SER A 43 0.16 -2.22 -8.46
C SER A 43 0.22 -0.73 -8.14
N VAL A 44 1.17 -0.30 -7.32
CA VAL A 44 1.40 1.11 -7.02
C VAL A 44 2.73 1.53 -7.63
N LYS A 45 2.73 2.60 -8.42
CA LYS A 45 3.93 3.13 -9.09
C LYS A 45 4.15 4.58 -8.67
N ALA A 46 5.40 4.93 -8.36
CA ALA A 46 5.78 6.31 -8.10
C ALA A 46 5.49 7.19 -9.32
N HIS A 47 4.99 8.40 -9.08
CA HIS A 47 4.75 9.40 -10.10
C HIS A 47 5.58 10.65 -9.78
N GLY A 48 6.79 10.67 -10.36
CA GLY A 48 7.86 11.57 -9.97
C GLY A 48 8.65 11.04 -8.76
N SER A 49 9.32 11.94 -8.06
CA SER A 49 10.01 11.62 -6.81
C SER A 49 9.00 11.40 -5.69
N SER A 50 9.05 10.24 -5.05
CA SER A 50 8.20 9.89 -3.91
C SER A 50 9.02 9.27 -2.80
N THR A 51 8.83 9.78 -1.59
CA THR A 51 9.41 9.22 -0.36
C THR A 51 8.30 8.54 0.42
N CYS A 52 8.49 7.28 0.77
CA CYS A 52 7.54 6.50 1.52
C CYS A 52 8.25 5.80 2.68
N VAL A 53 7.50 5.55 3.76
CA VAL A 53 7.91 4.64 4.83
C VAL A 53 7.23 3.29 4.57
N LYS A 54 7.97 2.19 4.74
CA LYS A 54 7.43 0.83 4.71
C LYS A 54 7.58 0.18 6.08
N MET A 55 6.64 -0.69 6.42
CA MET A 55 6.68 -1.54 7.61
C MET A 55 6.45 -2.98 7.15
N ALA A 56 7.32 -3.91 7.56
CA ALA A 56 7.12 -5.32 7.26
C ALA A 56 6.09 -5.93 8.22
N GLN A 57 5.49 -7.06 7.84
CA GLN A 57 4.50 -7.73 8.67
C GLN A 57 5.13 -8.22 9.98
N GLU A 58 6.35 -8.76 9.92
CA GLU A 58 7.08 -9.26 11.07
C GLU A 58 7.38 -8.13 12.08
N ASP A 59 7.76 -6.95 11.58
CA ASP A 59 7.96 -5.76 12.41
C ASP A 59 6.65 -5.31 13.07
N PHE A 60 5.53 -5.36 12.34
CA PHE A 60 4.23 -5.01 12.87
C PHE A 60 3.74 -6.00 13.93
N GLU A 61 3.92 -7.29 13.71
CA GLU A 61 3.56 -8.34 14.66
C GLU A 61 4.36 -8.25 15.95
N SER A 62 5.67 -8.00 15.85
CA SER A 62 6.56 -7.83 17.01
C SER A 62 6.23 -6.57 17.81
N GLU A 63 6.08 -5.43 17.14
CA GLU A 63 6.11 -4.12 17.82
C GLU A 63 4.72 -3.53 18.10
N VAL A 64 3.68 -3.96 17.37
CA VAL A 64 2.38 -3.26 17.36
C VAL A 64 1.18 -4.19 17.55
N ALA A 65 1.19 -5.39 16.97
CA ALA A 65 0.00 -6.24 16.94
C ALA A 65 -0.47 -6.66 18.34
N SER A 66 0.44 -6.81 19.31
CA SER A 66 0.13 -7.20 20.69
C SER A 66 -0.76 -6.21 21.44
N VAL A 67 -0.81 -4.94 20.98
CA VAL A 67 -1.63 -3.88 21.60
C VAL A 67 -2.89 -3.53 20.79
N LEU A 68 -3.10 -4.16 19.63
CA LEU A 68 -4.25 -3.90 18.76
C LEU A 68 -5.26 -5.05 18.81
N ILE A 69 -6.52 -4.72 19.08
CA ILE A 69 -7.64 -5.65 18.95
C ILE A 69 -8.32 -5.40 17.61
N PHE A 70 -8.18 -6.34 16.68
CA PHE A 70 -8.92 -6.32 15.42
C PHE A 70 -10.28 -6.98 15.61
N VAL A 71 -11.34 -6.17 15.63
CA VAL A 71 -12.71 -6.70 15.55
C VAL A 71 -13.00 -6.95 14.06
N LYS A 72 -13.28 -8.20 13.73
CA LYS A 72 -13.60 -8.65 12.36
C LYS A 72 -15.02 -8.27 11.95
#